data_AF-A0AAD1W110-F1
#
_entry.id   AF-A0AAD1W110-F1
#
_cell.length_a   1.000
_cell.length_b   1.000
_cell.length_c   1.000
_cell.angle_alpha   90.00
_cell.angle_beta   90.00
_cell.angle_gamma   90.00
#
_symmetry.space_group_name_H-M   'P 1'
#
loop_
_entity.id
_entity.type
_entity.pdbx_description
1 polymer ?
#
loop_
_entity_poly.entity_id
_entity_poly.type
_entity_poly.pdbx_seq_one_letter_code
_entity_poly.pdbx_strand_id
1 'polypeptide(L)'
;MSPDIQNEILKLLSHTVLCLIRKQIGNNAFAIIVDGTQDISGQEQESFCIRYVDEDLYPHEDFIGLYQVDETSGSAIPQIVKDALCRNGL
;
A
#
# COMPACT_ATOMS: atom_id res chain seq x y z
N MET A 1 19.16 18.72 8.01
CA MET A 1 18.81 18.41 6.61
C MET A 1 17.53 19.16 6.27
N SER A 2 17.40 19.69 5.05
CA SER A 2 16.14 20.36 4.64
C SER A 2 14.98 19.35 4.64
N PRO A 3 13.75 19.78 4.99
CA PRO A 3 12.55 18.97 4.81
C PRO A 3 12.44 18.36 3.41
N ASP A 4 12.84 19.08 2.37
CA ASP A 4 12.77 18.61 0.98
C ASP A 4 13.64 17.39 0.75
N ILE A 5 14.87 17.40 1.28
CA ILE A 5 15.81 16.29 1.13
C ILE A 5 15.31 15.07 1.91
N GLN A 6 14.74 15.27 3.10
CA GLN A 6 14.17 14.17 3.89
C GLN A 6 12.98 13.53 3.14
N ASN A 7 12.10 14.35 2.56
CA ASN A 7 10.96 13.87 1.79
C ASN A 7 11.38 13.12 0.52
N GLU A 8 12.44 13.57 -0.15
CA GLU A 8 13.00 12.85 -1.31
C GLU A 8 13.56 11.49 -0.92
N ILE A 9 14.33 11.42 0.17
CA ILE A 9 14.87 10.15 0.69
C ILE A 9 13.72 9.21 1.06
N LEU A 10 12.70 9.69 1.76
CA LEU A 10 11.52 8.89 2.13
C LEU A 10 10.81 8.34 0.88
N LYS A 11 10.64 9.16 -0.16
CA LYS A 11 10.04 8.71 -1.43
C LYS A 11 10.88 7.61 -2.08
N LEU A 12 12.20 7.77 -2.15
CA LEU A 12 13.10 6.76 -2.73
C LEU A 12 13.07 5.44 -1.95
N LEU A 13 13.05 5.52 -0.62
CA LEU A 13 12.94 4.35 0.25
C LEU A 13 11.59 3.64 0.06
N SER A 14 10.49 4.39 0.04
CA SER A 14 9.15 3.83 -0.18
C SER A 14 9.05 3.09 -1.53
N HIS A 15 9.58 3.70 -2.60
CA HIS A 15 9.61 3.10 -3.93
C HIS A 15 10.48 1.83 -3.96
N THR A 16 11.60 1.83 -3.23
CA THR A 16 12.47 0.65 -3.13
C THR A 16 11.77 -0.50 -2.43
N VAL A 17 11.07 -0.23 -1.32
CA VAL A 17 10.29 -1.25 -0.59
C VAL A 17 9.19 -1.83 -1.48
N LEU A 18 8.42 -0.98 -2.17
CA LEU A 18 7.37 -1.44 -3.09
C LEU A 18 7.91 -2.31 -4.23
N CYS A 19 9.08 -1.97 -4.79
CA CYS A 19 9.73 -2.80 -5.80
C CYS A 19 10.13 -4.18 -5.25
N LEU A 20 10.56 -4.26 -3.99
CA LEU A 20 10.90 -5.52 -3.34
C LEU A 20 9.66 -6.39 -3.13
N ILE A 21 8.59 -5.80 -2.58
CA ILE A 21 7.30 -6.48 -2.38
C ILE A 21 6.78 -7.03 -3.72
N ARG A 22 6.76 -6.20 -4.77
CA ARG A 22 6.36 -6.62 -6.12
C ARG A 22 7.21 -7.78 -6.63
N LYS A 23 8.52 -7.76 -6.39
CA LYS A 23 9.43 -8.82 -6.82
C LYS A 23 9.16 -10.13 -6.05
N GLN A 24 8.81 -10.05 -4.77
CA GLN A 24 8.47 -11.22 -3.95
C GLN A 24 7.14 -11.84 -4.38
N ILE A 25 6.14 -11.02 -4.68
CA ILE A 25 4.85 -11.50 -5.23
C ILE A 25 5.05 -12.10 -6.63
N GLY A 26 5.85 -11.45 -7.47
CA GLY A 26 6.08 -11.87 -8.86
C GLY A 26 4.77 -11.86 -9.66
N ASN A 27 4.46 -12.99 -10.30
CA ASN A 27 3.18 -13.21 -11.01
C ASN A 27 2.20 -14.09 -10.21
N ASN A 28 2.47 -14.30 -8.92
CA ASN A 28 1.64 -15.14 -8.08
C ASN A 28 0.37 -14.40 -7.65
N ALA A 29 -0.64 -15.16 -7.24
CA ALA A 29 -1.85 -14.58 -6.67
C ALA A 29 -1.54 -13.94 -5.32
N PHE A 30 -2.17 -12.80 -5.06
CA PHE A 30 -2.15 -12.11 -3.78
C PHE A 30 -3.56 -11.67 -3.40
N ALA A 31 -3.77 -11.41 -2.12
CA ALA A 31 -4.94 -10.75 -1.59
C ALA A 31 -4.57 -9.35 -1.11
N ILE A 32 -5.55 -8.45 -1.06
CA ILE A 32 -5.41 -7.13 -0.44
C ILE A 32 -6.25 -7.08 0.84
N ILE A 33 -5.66 -6.52 1.88
CA ILE A 33 -6.30 -6.22 3.15
C ILE A 33 -6.40 -4.70 3.23
N VAL A 34 -7.62 -4.22 3.48
CA VAL A 34 -7.94 -2.80 3.62
C VAL A 34 -8.55 -2.60 4.99
N ASP A 35 -7.95 -1.71 5.79
CA ASP A 35 -8.42 -1.39 7.15
C ASP A 35 -8.47 0.11 7.39
N GLY A 36 -9.61 0.57 7.91
CA GLY A 36 -9.93 1.98 8.10
C GLY A 36 -9.24 2.56 9.34
N THR A 37 -8.64 3.73 9.18
CA THR A 37 -7.95 4.46 10.24
C THR A 37 -8.13 5.97 10.07
N GLN A 38 -7.74 6.74 11.08
CA GLN A 38 -7.78 8.20 11.03
C GLN A 38 -6.42 8.77 11.40
N ASP A 39 -6.01 9.84 10.72
CA ASP A 39 -4.83 10.58 11.16
C ASP A 39 -5.10 11.50 12.35
N ILE A 40 -4.06 12.17 12.83
CA ILE A 40 -4.14 13.07 14.00
C ILE A 40 -5.06 14.29 13.78
N SER A 41 -5.44 14.59 12.53
CA SER A 41 -6.39 15.65 12.19
C SER A 41 -7.84 15.15 12.09
N GLY A 42 -8.05 13.84 12.23
CA GLY A 42 -9.35 13.19 12.09
C GLY A 42 -9.73 12.91 10.63
N GLN A 43 -8.78 13.00 9.70
CA GLN A 43 -9.03 12.66 8.30
C GLN A 43 -9.03 11.13 8.15
N GLU A 44 -10.09 10.61 7.54
CA GLU A 44 -10.24 9.18 7.22
C GLU A 44 -9.18 8.73 6.20
N GLN A 45 -8.59 7.58 6.48
CA GLN A 45 -7.59 6.92 5.66
C GLN A 45 -7.84 5.42 5.66
N GLU A 46 -7.43 4.77 4.59
CA GLU A 46 -7.46 3.32 4.50
C GLU A 46 -6.02 2.81 4.42
N SER A 47 -5.67 1.91 5.34
CA SER A 47 -4.40 1.21 5.35
C SER A 47 -4.46 0.02 4.41
N PHE A 48 -3.47 -0.10 3.53
CA PHE A 48 -3.44 -1.14 2.51
C PHE A 48 -2.27 -2.08 2.80
N CYS A 49 -2.58 -3.37 2.91
CA CYS A 49 -1.60 -4.44 3.04
C CYS A 49 -1.82 -5.50 1.97
N ILE A 50 -0.73 -6.03 1.42
CA ILE A 50 -0.78 -7.17 0.50
C ILE A 50 -0.47 -8.43 1.26
N ARG A 51 -1.30 -9.45 1.05
CA ARG A 51 -1.08 -10.79 1.58
C ARG A 51 -0.76 -11.75 0.44
N TYR A 52 0.39 -12.40 0.50
CA TYR A 52 0.81 -13.42 -0.46
C TYR A 52 1.47 -14.60 0.25
N VAL A 53 1.74 -15.66 -0.50
CA VAL A 53 2.41 -16.86 -0.01
C VAL A 53 3.70 -17.03 -0.80
N ASP A 54 4.82 -17.25 -0.12
CA ASP A 54 6.11 -17.47 -0.78
C ASP A 54 6.26 -18.92 -1.30
N GLU A 55 7.42 -19.21 -1.88
CA GLU A 55 7.75 -20.53 -2.43
C GLU A 55 7.80 -21.63 -1.35
N ASP A 56 8.08 -21.25 -0.11
CA ASP A 56 8.15 -22.14 1.06
C ASP A 56 6.79 -22.30 1.76
N LEU A 57 5.72 -21.77 1.16
CA LEU A 57 4.35 -21.78 1.65
C LEU A 57 4.12 -20.97 2.94
N TYR A 58 5.00 -20.01 3.23
CA TYR A 58 4.80 -19.07 4.33
C TYR A 58 3.95 -17.88 3.89
N PRO A 59 2.92 -17.51 4.67
CA PRO A 59 2.14 -16.31 4.41
C PRO A 59 2.93 -15.06 4.83
N HIS A 60 2.93 -14.07 3.94
CA HIS A 60 3.51 -12.74 4.16
C HIS A 60 2.41 -11.69 4.08
N GLU A 61 2.53 -10.65 4.90
CA GLU A 61 1.65 -9.49 4.91
C GLU A 61 2.52 -8.22 4.90
N ASP A 62 2.55 -7.53 3.76
CA ASP A 62 3.39 -6.35 3.55
C ASP A 62 2.53 -5.10 3.40
N PHE A 63 2.81 -4.09 4.23
CA PHE A 63 2.15 -2.79 4.17
C PHE A 63 2.63 -1.99 2.96
N ILE A 64 1.69 -1.46 2.17
CA ILE A 64 1.99 -0.71 0.95
C ILE A 64 1.64 0.78 1.03
N GLY A 65 0.85 1.21 2.01
CA GLY A 65 0.59 2.63 2.23
C GLY A 65 -0.73 2.94 2.92
N LEU A 66 -0.87 4.22 3.26
CA LEU A 66 -2.11 4.83 3.71
C LEU A 66 -2.67 5.69 2.57
N TYR A 67 -3.95 5.51 2.27
CA TYR A 67 -4.65 6.26 1.22
C TYR A 67 -5.75 7.07 1.86
N GLN A 68 -5.71 8.39 1.66
CA GLN A 68 -6.81 9.25 2.05
C GLN A 68 -8.05 8.88 1.24
N VAL A 69 -9.17 8.77 1.94
CA VAL A 69 -10.46 8.45 1.34
C VAL A 69 -11.47 9.53 1.73
N ASP A 70 -12.21 10.03 0.75
CA ASP A 70 -13.30 10.98 0.98
C ASP A 70 -14.60 10.26 1.38
N GLU A 71 -14.73 8.99 0.99
CA GLU A 71 -15.90 8.15 1.24
C GLU A 71 -15.52 6.67 1.31
N THR A 72 -16.12 5.93 2.24
CA THR A 72 -15.97 4.46 2.42
C THR A 72 -17.15 3.68 1.86
N SER A 73 -17.75 4.17 0.76
CA SER A 73 -18.86 3.49 0.09
C SER A 73 -18.38 2.22 -0.60
N GLY A 74 -19.30 1.26 -0.80
CA GLY A 74 -19.01 0.00 -1.50
C GLY A 74 -18.52 0.19 -2.94
N SER A 75 -18.74 1.36 -3.54
CA SER A 75 -18.20 1.74 -4.85
C SER A 75 -16.85 2.47 -4.78
N ALA A 76 -16.57 3.20 -3.69
CA ALA A 76 -15.35 3.99 -3.54
C ALA A 76 -14.14 3.09 -3.24
N ILE A 77 -14.26 2.15 -2.30
CA ILE A 77 -13.14 1.29 -1.88
C ILE A 77 -12.54 0.52 -3.08
N PRO A 78 -13.32 -0.17 -3.94
CA PRO A 78 -12.74 -0.88 -5.09
C PRO A 78 -12.00 0.04 -6.06
N GLN A 79 -12.47 1.29 -6.23
CA GLN A 79 -11.84 2.26 -7.11
C GLN A 79 -10.48 2.72 -6.56
N ILE A 80 -10.40 2.94 -5.26
CA ILE A 80 -9.17 3.35 -4.57
C ILE A 80 -8.17 2.19 -4.52
N VAL A 81 -8.65 0.97 -4.29
CA VAL A 81 -7.85 -0.27 -4.44
C VAL A 81 -7.24 -0.34 -5.83
N LYS A 82 -8.05 -0.17 -6.88
CA LYS A 82 -7.56 -0.21 -8.26
C LYS A 82 -6.52 0.87 -8.55
N ASP A 83 -6.75 2.09 -8.08
CA ASP A 83 -5.83 3.21 -8.25
C ASP A 83 -4.51 2.97 -7.51
N ALA A 84 -4.55 2.51 -6.26
CA ALA A 84 -3.36 2.17 -5.50
C ALA A 84 -2.54 1.07 -6.19
N LEU A 85 -3.16 -0.02 -6.64
CA LEU A 85 -2.45 -1.09 -7.35
C LEU A 85 -1.79 -0.56 -8.63
N CYS A 86 -2.53 0.24 -9.42
CA CYS A 86 -2.01 0.86 -10.65
C CYS A 86 -0.81 1.79 -10.39
N ARG A 87 -0.86 2.62 -9.34
CA ARG A 87 0.23 3.54 -8.98
C ARG A 87 1.49 2.80 -8.53
N ASN A 88 1.33 1.65 -7.89
CA ASN A 88 2.44 0.86 -7.35
C ASN A 88 2.92 -0.25 -8.31
N GLY A 89 2.31 -0.36 -9.49
CA GLY A 89 2.69 -1.35 -10.50
C GLY A 89 2.42 -2.79 -10.09
N LEU A 90 1.36 -3.00 -9.30
CA LEU A 90 0.86 -4.28 -8.81
C LEU A 90 -0.39 -4.73 -9.57
#